data_AF-A0A2G2QVJ5-F1
#
_entry.id   AF-A0A2G2QVJ5-F1
#
_cell.length_a   1.000
_cell.length_b   1.000
_cell.length_c   1.000
_cell.angle_alpha   90.00
_cell.angle_beta   90.00
_cell.angle_gamma   90.00
#
_symmetry.space_group_name_H-M   'P 1'
#
loop_
_entity.id
_entity.type
_entity.pdbx_description
1 polymer ?
#
loop_
_entity_poly.entity_id
_entity_poly.type
_entity_poly.pdbx_seq_one_letter_code
_entity_poly.pdbx_strand_id
1 'polypeptide(L)'
;MEFFVFISEQWVLVSVLLILIYLFAINERIKSGRPLSVHAVTRMINADEALLLDIRDSKEFKAGHIAGAVNIPQAKLSDKLAELDEHREKFIIIADKVGQNAGAAGRRLRQNGFKVFRLTGGMMEWQSQQLPVVKS
;
A
#
# COMPACT_ATOMS: atom_id res chain seq x y z
N MET A 1 19.02 -29.42 22.21
CA MET A 1 17.96 -30.39 22.56
C MET A 1 16.87 -29.76 23.41
N GLU A 2 17.21 -28.87 24.36
CA GLU A 2 16.27 -28.12 25.21
C GLU A 2 15.10 -27.42 24.50
N PHE A 3 15.30 -26.85 23.30
CA PHE A 3 14.24 -26.13 22.57
C PHE A 3 13.10 -27.05 22.12
N PHE A 4 13.42 -28.26 21.64
CA PHE A 4 12.41 -29.21 21.19
C PHE A 4 11.62 -29.79 22.36
N VAL A 5 12.29 -30.00 23.50
CA VAL A 5 11.65 -30.40 24.76
C VAL A 5 10.71 -29.30 25.24
N PHE A 6 11.13 -28.03 25.19
CA PHE A 6 10.26 -26.92 25.53
C PHE A 6 9.00 -26.86 24.65
N ILE A 7 9.12 -27.07 23.33
CA ILE A 7 7.95 -27.08 22.43
C ILE A 7 6.99 -28.22 22.77
N SER A 8 7.49 -29.41 23.09
CA SER A 8 6.64 -30.55 23.43
C SER A 8 5.94 -30.36 24.78
N GLU A 9 6.67 -29.88 25.79
CA GLU A 9 6.14 -29.67 27.15
C GLU A 9 5.19 -28.47 27.23
N GLN A 10 5.47 -27.41 26.47
CA GLN A 10 4.71 -26.15 26.48
C GLN A 10 3.88 -25.96 25.21
N TRP A 11 3.36 -27.05 24.62
CA TRP A 11 2.64 -27.03 23.35
C TRP A 11 1.41 -26.09 23.36
N VAL A 12 0.78 -25.89 24.52
CA VAL A 12 -0.32 -24.91 24.70
C VAL A 12 0.18 -23.49 24.48
N LEU A 13 1.30 -23.09 25.10
CA LEU A 13 1.88 -21.76 24.94
C LEU A 13 2.34 -21.52 23.50
N VAL A 14 2.96 -22.52 22.88
CA VAL A 14 3.37 -22.47 21.46
C VAL A 14 2.16 -22.29 20.55
N SER A 15 1.07 -23.03 20.80
CA SER A 15 -0.15 -22.95 20.00
C SER A 15 -0.82 -21.57 20.12
N VAL A 16 -0.92 -21.04 21.34
CA VAL A 16 -1.45 -19.69 21.59
C VAL A 16 -0.59 -18.64 20.89
N LEU A 17 0.74 -18.74 20.98
CA LEU A 17 1.65 -17.81 20.30
C LEU A 17 1.47 -17.85 18.78
N LEU A 18 1.37 -19.04 18.18
CA LEU A 18 1.13 -19.19 16.74
C LEU A 18 -0.21 -18.59 16.31
N ILE A 19 -1.28 -18.79 17.10
CA ILE A 19 -2.58 -18.17 16.86
C ILE A 19 -2.49 -16.65 16.94
N LEU A 20 -1.81 -16.10 17.95
CA LEU A 20 -1.62 -14.65 18.08
C LEU A 20 -0.81 -14.07 16.92
N ILE A 21 0.26 -14.73 16.50
CA ILE A 21 1.05 -14.33 15.31
C ILE A 21 0.18 -14.36 14.05
N TYR A 22 -0.64 -15.41 13.89
CA TYR A 22 -1.54 -15.54 12.75
C TYR A 22 -2.61 -14.43 12.71
N LEU A 23 -3.28 -14.19 13.85
CA LEU A 23 -4.27 -13.12 13.99
C LEU A 23 -3.65 -11.73 13.79
N PHE A 24 -2.46 -11.50 14.34
CA PHE A 24 -1.71 -10.26 14.14
C PHE A 24 -1.35 -10.06 12.67
N ALA A 25 -0.85 -11.10 11.99
CA ALA A 25 -0.51 -11.04 10.57
C ALA A 25 -1.74 -10.73 9.70
N ILE A 26 -2.90 -11.31 10.01
CA ILE A 26 -4.16 -10.97 9.32
C ILE A 26 -4.54 -9.51 9.57
N ASN A 27 -4.52 -9.06 10.82
CA ASN A 27 -4.88 -7.71 11.21
C ASN A 27 -3.99 -6.65 10.53
N GLU A 28 -2.67 -6.86 10.49
CA GLU A 28 -1.73 -5.97 9.81
C GLU A 28 -1.96 -5.93 8.29
N ARG A 29 -2.25 -7.08 7.68
CA ARG A 29 -2.59 -7.16 6.25
C ARG A 29 -3.88 -6.41 5.93
N ILE A 30 -4.91 -6.54 6.78
CA ILE A 30 -6.18 -5.85 6.61
C ILE A 30 -5.97 -4.34 6.72
N LYS A 31 -5.30 -3.84 7.76
CA LYS A 31 -5.16 -2.40 8.01
C LYS A 31 -4.41 -1.65 6.91
N SER A 32 -3.49 -2.32 6.23
CA SER A 32 -2.57 -1.70 5.27
C SER A 32 -3.15 -1.45 3.87
N GLY A 33 -4.40 -1.86 3.60
CA GLY A 33 -5.03 -1.76 2.28
C GLY A 33 -4.71 -2.97 1.40
N ARG A 34 -5.68 -3.38 0.57
CA ARG A 34 -5.54 -4.60 -0.25
C ARG A 34 -4.52 -4.33 -1.38
N PRO A 35 -3.55 -5.25 -1.61
CA PRO A 35 -2.65 -5.13 -2.75
C PRO A 35 -3.42 -5.38 -4.05
N LEU A 36 -3.13 -4.59 -5.08
CA LEU A 36 -3.63 -4.77 -6.44
C LEU A 36 -2.47 -5.02 -7.38
N SER A 37 -2.69 -5.90 -8.36
CA SER A 37 -1.76 -6.09 -9.46
C SER A 37 -1.78 -4.88 -10.38
N VAL A 38 -0.71 -4.70 -11.14
CA VAL A 38 -0.58 -3.66 -12.17
C VAL A 38 -1.79 -3.65 -13.11
N HIS A 39 -2.22 -4.83 -13.58
CA HIS A 39 -3.37 -4.99 -14.47
C HIS A 39 -4.70 -4.53 -13.84
N ALA A 40 -4.90 -4.81 -12.55
CA ALA A 40 -6.09 -4.35 -11.83
C ALA A 40 -6.08 -2.84 -11.65
N VAL A 41 -4.90 -2.26 -11.36
CA VAL A 41 -4.72 -0.80 -11.26
C VAL A 41 -5.06 -0.12 -12.59
N THR A 42 -4.51 -0.59 -13.71
CA THR A 42 -4.82 -0.05 -15.04
C THR A 42 -6.32 -0.11 -15.37
N ARG A 43 -6.99 -1.22 -15.01
CA ARG A 43 -8.45 -1.35 -15.21
C ARG A 43 -9.23 -0.29 -14.43
N MET A 44 -8.91 -0.10 -13.15
CA MET A 44 -9.61 0.86 -12.29
C MET A 44 -9.36 2.31 -12.71
N ILE A 45 -8.13 2.63 -13.13
CA ILE A 45 -7.79 3.97 -13.66
C ILE A 45 -8.57 4.24 -14.95
N ASN A 46 -8.60 3.28 -15.87
CA ASN A 46 -9.32 3.44 -17.14
C ASN A 46 -10.85 3.54 -16.97
N ALA A 47 -11.39 2.99 -15.89
CA ALA A 47 -12.80 3.10 -15.53
C ALA A 47 -13.13 4.37 -14.72
N ASP A 48 -12.14 5.24 -14.46
CA ASP A 48 -12.24 6.43 -13.61
C ASP A 48 -12.71 6.14 -12.16
N GLU A 49 -12.56 4.90 -11.70
CA GLU A 49 -12.98 4.45 -10.37
C GLU A 49 -11.94 4.77 -9.28
N ALA A 50 -10.71 5.08 -9.68
CA ALA A 50 -9.60 5.25 -8.76
C ALA A 50 -8.71 6.45 -9.07
N LEU A 51 -8.30 7.12 -8.01
CA LEU A 51 -7.21 8.08 -8.01
C LEU A 51 -5.90 7.37 -7.67
N LEU A 52 -4.86 7.62 -8.46
CA LEU A 52 -3.53 7.12 -8.17
C LEU A 52 -2.75 8.16 -7.36
N LEU A 53 -2.27 7.77 -6.18
CA LEU A 53 -1.49 8.59 -5.26
C LEU A 53 -0.04 8.10 -5.21
N ASP A 54 0.89 8.88 -5.75
CA ASP A 54 2.32 8.61 -5.66
C ASP A 54 2.91 9.27 -4.41
N ILE A 55 3.39 8.44 -3.48
CA ILE A 55 3.94 8.89 -2.19
C ILE A 55 5.46 9.04 -2.19
N ARG A 56 6.12 8.89 -3.34
CA ARG A 56 7.56 9.13 -3.49
C ARG A 56 7.88 10.62 -3.43
N ASP A 57 9.17 10.94 -3.29
CA ASP A 57 9.64 12.31 -3.35
C ASP A 57 9.34 12.94 -4.72
N SER A 58 9.08 14.24 -4.73
CA SER A 58 8.73 14.96 -5.96
C SER A 58 9.79 14.85 -7.06
N LYS A 59 11.07 14.65 -6.71
CA LYS A 59 12.13 14.40 -7.70
C LYS A 59 11.95 13.06 -8.42
N GLU A 60 11.59 12.00 -7.71
CA GLU A 60 11.32 10.68 -8.30
C GLU A 60 10.03 10.72 -9.13
N PHE A 61 9.00 11.41 -8.65
CA PHE A 61 7.75 11.61 -9.38
C PHE A 61 7.99 12.32 -10.73
N LYS A 62 8.71 13.45 -10.73
CA LYS A 62 9.04 14.21 -11.94
C LYS A 62 9.87 13.42 -12.94
N ALA A 63 10.77 12.55 -12.45
CA ALA A 63 11.58 11.68 -13.31
C ALA A 63 10.74 10.64 -14.08
N GLY A 64 9.59 10.26 -13.54
CA GLY A 64 8.64 9.35 -14.18
C GLY A 64 7.57 8.85 -13.21
N HIS A 65 6.31 9.08 -13.53
CA HIS A 65 5.15 8.63 -12.77
C HIS A 65 4.05 8.12 -13.71
N ILE A 66 3.06 7.43 -13.16
CA ILE A 66 1.91 6.93 -13.93
C ILE A 66 1.00 8.11 -14.30
N ALA A 67 0.45 8.10 -15.51
CA ALA A 67 -0.43 9.17 -15.98
C ALA A 67 -1.63 9.40 -15.04
N GLY A 68 -1.95 10.66 -14.76
CA GLY A 68 -3.05 11.04 -13.85
C GLY A 68 -2.75 10.83 -12.36
N ALA A 69 -1.53 10.44 -11.99
CA ALA A 69 -1.14 10.33 -10.59
C ALA A 69 -1.00 11.71 -9.92
N VAL A 70 -1.43 11.79 -8.66
CA VAL A 70 -1.19 12.93 -7.78
C VAL A 70 0.01 12.62 -6.89
N ASN A 71 0.96 13.55 -6.80
CA ASN A 71 2.12 13.40 -5.92
C ASN A 71 1.87 14.04 -4.55
N ILE A 72 1.83 13.22 -3.51
CA ILE A 72 1.89 13.68 -2.12
C ILE A 72 2.97 12.87 -1.41
N PRO A 73 4.19 13.41 -1.28
CA PRO A 73 5.29 12.71 -0.62
C PRO A 73 4.88 12.23 0.77
N GLN A 74 5.31 11.03 1.14
CA GLN A 74 4.92 10.37 2.41
C GLN A 74 5.08 11.28 3.64
N ALA A 75 6.13 12.10 3.67
CA ALA A 75 6.40 13.05 4.75
C ALA A 75 5.32 14.13 4.90
N LYS A 76 4.67 14.52 3.81
CA LYS A 76 3.63 15.57 3.75
C LYS A 76 2.21 15.01 3.71
N LEU A 77 2.06 13.68 3.72
CA LEU A 77 0.77 13.03 3.53
C LEU A 77 -0.25 13.49 4.58
N SER A 78 0.14 13.60 5.85
CA SER A 78 -0.74 14.03 6.93
C SER A 78 -1.24 15.48 6.77
N ASP A 79 -0.37 16.37 6.30
CA ASP A 79 -0.68 17.80 6.16
C ASP A 79 -1.56 18.08 4.93
N LYS A 80 -1.45 17.22 3.91
CA LYS A 80 -2.13 17.34 2.62
C LYS A 80 -3.31 16.38 2.46
N LEU A 81 -3.78 15.76 3.55
CA LEU A 81 -4.95 14.86 3.51
C LEU A 81 -6.19 15.55 2.94
N ALA A 82 -6.38 16.84 3.22
CA ALA A 82 -7.52 17.62 2.75
C ALA A 82 -7.56 17.74 1.21
N GLU A 83 -6.42 17.66 0.52
CA GLU A 83 -6.38 17.66 -0.96
C GLU A 83 -7.02 16.40 -1.55
N LEU A 84 -7.17 15.33 -0.76
CA LEU A 84 -7.79 14.08 -1.18
C LEU A 84 -9.30 14.06 -0.90
N ASP A 85 -9.84 15.04 -0.16
CA ASP A 85 -11.25 15.06 0.24
C ASP A 85 -12.21 15.18 -0.96
N GLU A 86 -11.77 15.87 -2.03
CA GLU A 86 -12.50 15.96 -3.30
C GLU A 86 -12.65 14.60 -4.01
N HIS A 87 -11.84 13.60 -3.61
CA HIS A 87 -11.80 12.27 -4.21
C HIS A 87 -12.35 11.18 -3.28
N ARG A 88 -13.14 11.54 -2.26
CA ARG A 88 -13.71 10.57 -1.29
C ARG A 88 -14.58 9.48 -1.93
N GLU A 89 -15.20 9.75 -3.07
CA GLU A 89 -16.00 8.76 -3.80
C GLU A 89 -15.15 7.73 -4.54
N LYS A 90 -13.91 8.09 -4.91
CA LYS A 90 -12.97 7.24 -5.64
C LYS A 90 -12.15 6.38 -4.70
N PHE A 91 -11.66 5.26 -5.22
CA PHE A 91 -10.64 4.48 -4.52
C PHE A 91 -9.28 5.15 -4.65
N ILE A 92 -8.48 5.19 -3.58
CA ILE A 92 -7.11 5.69 -3.64
C ILE A 92 -6.16 4.52 -3.80
N ILE A 93 -5.44 4.47 -4.92
CA ILE A 93 -4.39 3.48 -5.17
C ILE A 93 -3.06 4.12 -4.83
N ILE A 94 -2.33 3.57 -3.86
CA ILE A 94 -1.06 4.12 -3.41
C ILE A 94 0.08 3.47 -4.17
N ALA A 95 0.93 4.30 -4.79
CA ALA A 95 2.17 3.91 -5.44
C ALA A 95 3.37 4.50 -4.68
N ASP A 96 4.35 3.67 -4.38
CA ASP A 96 5.65 4.07 -3.87
C ASP A 96 6.74 3.46 -4.77
N LYS A 97 8.00 3.39 -4.31
CA LYS A 97 9.08 2.82 -5.11
C LYS A 97 8.97 1.31 -5.34
N VAL A 98 8.66 0.53 -4.29
CA VAL A 98 8.80 -0.96 -4.28
C VAL A 98 7.65 -1.72 -3.60
N GLY A 99 6.61 -1.02 -3.14
CA GLY A 99 5.41 -1.51 -2.45
C GLY A 99 5.48 -1.52 -0.92
N GLN A 100 6.63 -1.17 -0.32
CA GLN A 100 6.88 -1.33 1.13
C GLN A 100 6.25 -0.23 2.00
N ASN A 101 6.29 1.02 1.54
CA ASN A 101 5.80 2.19 2.27
C ASN A 101 4.30 2.42 2.08
N ALA A 102 3.73 1.88 0.99
CA ALA A 102 2.31 1.98 0.68
C ALA A 102 1.41 1.44 1.82
N GLY A 103 1.89 0.47 2.61
CA GLY A 103 1.15 -0.08 3.76
C GLY A 103 0.92 0.93 4.88
N ALA A 104 1.97 1.67 5.26
CA ALA A 104 1.88 2.67 6.32
C ALA A 104 1.03 3.87 5.89
N ALA A 105 1.19 4.33 4.64
CA ALA A 105 0.36 5.39 4.06
C ALA A 105 -1.12 4.94 3.97
N GLY A 106 -1.36 3.70 3.55
CA GLY A 106 -2.70 3.12 3.48
C GLY A 106 -3.41 3.09 4.83
N ARG A 107 -2.71 2.71 5.91
CA ARG A 107 -3.27 2.77 7.27
C ARG A 107 -3.75 4.17 7.65
N ARG A 108 -2.92 5.19 7.40
CA ARG A 108 -3.25 6.59 7.71
C ARG A 108 -4.47 7.06 6.92
N LEU A 109 -4.52 6.75 5.63
CA LEU A 109 -5.65 7.13 4.78
C LEU A 109 -6.95 6.43 5.21
N ARG A 110 -6.90 5.14 5.59
CA ARG A 110 -8.10 4.44 6.12
C ARG A 110 -8.61 5.02 7.42
N GLN A 111 -7.72 5.43 8.32
CA GLN A 111 -8.09 6.09 9.56
C GLN A 111 -8.85 7.41 9.31
N ASN A 112 -8.63 8.04 8.16
CA ASN A 112 -9.32 9.25 7.71
C ASN A 112 -10.53 8.98 6.78
N GLY A 113 -10.98 7.72 6.71
CA GLY A 113 -12.19 7.32 5.99
C GLY A 113 -12.00 7.00 4.50
N PHE A 114 -10.77 7.01 3.98
CA PHE A 114 -10.52 6.69 2.57
C PHE A 114 -10.53 5.19 2.30
N LYS A 115 -11.05 4.80 1.13
CA LYS A 115 -10.95 3.43 0.62
C LYS A 115 -9.64 3.31 -0.17
N VAL A 116 -8.69 2.52 0.33
CA VAL A 116 -7.35 2.42 -0.26
C VAL A 116 -6.98 1.03 -0.73
N PHE A 117 -6.29 1.03 -1.85
CA PHE A 117 -5.54 -0.08 -2.42
C PHE A 117 -4.06 0.28 -2.53
N ARG A 118 -3.21 -0.72 -2.75
CA ARG A 118 -1.77 -0.53 -2.91
C ARG A 118 -1.31 -1.15 -4.21
N LEU A 119 -0.47 -0.45 -4.96
CA LEU A 119 0.19 -1.02 -6.13
C LEU A 119 1.23 -2.04 -5.70
N THR A 120 1.02 -3.31 -6.07
CA THR A 120 1.96 -4.39 -5.77
C THR A 120 3.27 -4.15 -6.52
N GLY A 121 4.41 -4.23 -5.80
CA GLY A 121 5.74 -3.98 -6.38
C GLY A 121 6.05 -2.51 -6.67
N GLY A 122 5.10 -1.60 -6.42
CA GLY A 122 5.27 -0.16 -6.61
C GLY A 122 5.65 0.23 -8.05
N MET A 123 6.31 1.37 -8.17
CA MET A 123 6.75 1.91 -9.46
C MET A 123 7.87 1.10 -10.12
N MET A 124 8.65 0.34 -9.34
CA MET A 124 9.65 -0.57 -9.89
C MET A 124 9.01 -1.69 -10.73
N GLU A 125 7.92 -2.28 -10.23
CA GLU A 125 7.18 -3.31 -10.97
C GLU A 125 6.42 -2.72 -12.17
N TRP A 126 5.90 -1.49 -12.03
CA TRP A 126 5.31 -0.79 -13.18
C TRP A 126 6.32 -0.61 -14.32
N GLN A 127 7.53 -0.18 -13.98
CA GLN A 127 8.61 0.02 -14.94
C GLN A 127 9.19 -1.29 -15.47
N SER A 128 9.26 -2.35 -14.65
CA SER A 128 9.74 -3.68 -15.08
C SER A 128 8.82 -4.28 -16.15
N GLN A 129 7.51 -4.00 -16.05
CA GLN A 129 6.51 -4.35 -17.07
C GLN A 129 6.49 -3.40 -18.28
N GLN A 130 7.44 -2.46 -18.37
CA GLN A 130 7.60 -1.51 -19.48
C GLN A 130 6.34 -0.68 -19.77
N LEU A 131 5.55 -0.41 -18.72
CA LEU A 131 4.34 0.38 -18.85
C LEU A 131 4.64 1.88 -18.96
N PRO A 132 3.76 2.65 -19.62
CA PRO A 132 3.99 4.06 -19.89
C PRO A 132 4.10 4.87 -18.59
N VAL A 133 5.01 5.84 -18.62
CA VAL A 133 5.19 6.85 -17.57
C VAL A 133 5.24 8.23 -18.19
N VAL A 134 4.77 9.23 -17.44
CA VAL A 134 4.78 10.64 -17.80
C VAL A 134 5.83 11.35 -16.93
N LYS A 135 6.40 12.44 -17.46
CA LYS A 135 7.33 13.32 -16.76
C LYS A 135 6.67 14.68 -16.58
N SER A 136 6.98 15.35 -15.47
CA SER A 136 6.44 16.67 -15.09
C SER A 136 7.51 17.59 -14.54
#